data_AF-A0A1H7HWN5-F1
#
_entry.id   AF-A0A1H7HWN5-F1
#
_cell.length_a   1.000
_cell.length_b   1.000
_cell.length_c   1.000
_cell.angle_alpha   90.00
_cell.angle_beta   90.00
_cell.angle_gamma   90.00
#
_symmetry.space_group_name_H-M   'P 1'
#
loop_
_entity.id
_entity.type
_entity.pdbx_description
1 polymer ?
#
loop_
_entity_poly.entity_id
_entity_poly.type
_entity_poly.pdbx_seq_one_letter_code
_entity_poly.pdbx_strand_id
1 'polypeptide(L)'
;MILKKEIIKQLSKELLLPFTGIEQDWDIEMANSKRIDEFIKFYKESHLCDDKKVAVMSLILSSYDDLLNENNLEIDDRWNEIKSILESERIIFIDLIDYWSLSNEVEENLFRITPLMRNIK
;
A
#
# COMPACT_ATOMS: atom_id res chain seq x y z
N MET A 1 -2.26 11.62 -3.45
CA MET A 1 -1.92 10.86 -4.68
C MET A 1 -3.20 10.48 -5.39
N ILE A 2 -3.25 10.44 -6.72
CA ILE A 2 -4.44 10.02 -7.48
C ILE A 2 -4.06 8.82 -8.36
N LEU A 3 -4.71 7.67 -8.15
CA LEU A 3 -4.50 6.47 -8.97
C LEU A 3 -5.30 6.57 -10.29
N LYS A 4 -4.68 6.14 -11.40
CA LYS A 4 -5.32 6.18 -12.72
C LYS A 4 -6.41 5.09 -12.82
N LYS A 5 -7.63 5.49 -13.24
CA LYS A 5 -8.79 4.58 -13.36
C LYS A 5 -8.52 3.34 -14.22
N GLU A 6 -7.78 3.50 -15.31
CA GLU A 6 -7.42 2.40 -16.22
C GLU A 6 -6.49 1.38 -15.54
N ILE A 7 -5.54 1.87 -14.74
CA ILE A 7 -4.58 1.06 -13.99
C ILE A 7 -5.29 0.24 -12.92
N ILE A 8 -6.12 0.88 -12.09
CA ILE A 8 -6.85 0.15 -11.03
C ILE A 8 -7.82 -0.87 -11.63
N LYS A 9 -8.47 -0.56 -12.77
CA LYS A 9 -9.35 -1.50 -13.49
C LYS A 9 -8.58 -2.72 -13.99
N GLN A 10 -7.37 -2.52 -14.52
CA GLN A 10 -6.52 -3.61 -14.97
C GLN A 10 -6.02 -4.45 -13.79
N LEU A 11 -5.48 -3.82 -12.76
CA LEU A 11 -4.98 -4.50 -11.55
C LEU A 11 -6.08 -5.26 -10.83
N SER A 12 -7.30 -4.73 -10.79
CA SER A 12 -8.44 -5.43 -10.19
C SER A 12 -8.76 -6.74 -10.89
N LYS A 13 -8.55 -6.82 -12.21
CA LYS A 13 -8.70 -8.08 -12.94
C LYS A 13 -7.53 -9.02 -12.69
N GLU A 14 -6.31 -8.50 -12.71
CA GLU A 14 -5.07 -9.27 -12.50
C GLU A 14 -5.01 -9.89 -11.09
N LEU A 15 -5.49 -9.15 -10.08
CA LEU A 15 -5.54 -9.53 -8.67
C LEU A 15 -6.91 -10.10 -8.23
N LEU A 16 -7.84 -10.33 -9.16
CA LEU A 16 -9.18 -10.86 -8.85
C LEU A 16 -9.89 -10.11 -7.71
N LEU A 17 -9.80 -8.78 -7.71
CA LEU A 17 -10.43 -7.91 -6.73
C LEU A 17 -11.89 -7.63 -7.10
N PRO A 18 -12.80 -7.47 -6.13
CA PRO A 18 -14.24 -7.25 -6.36
C PRO A 18 -14.55 -5.82 -6.83
N PHE A 19 -13.79 -5.31 -7.80
CA PHE A 19 -13.92 -3.95 -8.34
C PHE A 19 -15.17 -3.80 -9.21
N THR A 20 -15.96 -2.78 -8.90
CA THR A 20 -17.23 -2.47 -9.56
C THR A 20 -17.16 -1.23 -10.46
N GLY A 21 -16.13 -0.39 -10.29
CA GLY A 21 -15.87 0.81 -11.10
C GLY A 21 -16.40 2.12 -10.50
N ILE A 22 -16.94 2.07 -9.29
CA ILE A 22 -17.48 3.21 -8.53
C ILE A 22 -16.68 3.54 -7.26
N GLU A 23 -15.65 2.75 -6.95
CA GLU A 23 -14.74 2.94 -5.82
C GLU A 23 -14.09 4.32 -5.91
N GLN A 24 -14.06 5.04 -4.79
CA GLN A 24 -13.42 6.35 -4.66
C GLN A 24 -11.95 6.19 -4.30
N ASP A 25 -11.67 5.39 -3.26
CA ASP A 25 -10.32 5.10 -2.76
C ASP A 25 -10.02 3.62 -2.96
N TRP A 26 -9.74 3.25 -4.21
CA TRP A 26 -9.60 1.84 -4.63
C TRP A 26 -8.65 1.01 -3.77
N ASP A 27 -7.53 1.57 -3.37
CA ASP A 27 -6.51 0.92 -2.57
C ASP A 27 -6.94 0.68 -1.12
N ILE A 28 -7.83 1.52 -0.59
CA ILE A 28 -8.46 1.34 0.73
C ILE A 28 -9.65 0.38 0.62
N GLU A 29 -10.54 0.58 -0.35
CA GLU A 29 -11.74 -0.23 -0.51
C GLU A 29 -11.43 -1.69 -0.91
N MET A 30 -10.34 -1.92 -1.66
CA MET A 30 -9.89 -3.26 -2.04
C MET A 30 -8.84 -3.84 -1.07
N ALA A 31 -8.45 -3.11 -0.02
CA ALA A 31 -7.50 -3.58 0.97
C ALA A 31 -7.96 -4.89 1.62
N ASN A 32 -6.99 -5.76 1.92
CA ASN A 32 -7.27 -7.04 2.54
C ASN A 32 -6.05 -7.56 3.32
N SER A 33 -6.12 -7.49 4.65
CA SER A 33 -5.06 -7.94 5.57
C SER A 33 -4.65 -9.41 5.37
N LYS A 34 -5.54 -10.25 4.82
CA LYS A 34 -5.29 -11.68 4.57
C LYS A 34 -4.60 -11.97 3.23
N ARG A 35 -4.45 -10.97 2.37
CA ARG A 35 -3.87 -11.11 1.02
C ARG A 35 -2.55 -10.36 0.82
N ILE A 36 -1.98 -9.80 1.88
CA ILE A 36 -0.73 -9.03 1.82
C ILE A 36 0.39 -9.82 1.12
N ASP A 37 0.58 -11.11 1.46
CA ASP A 37 1.60 -11.96 0.85
C ASP A 37 1.38 -12.16 -0.66
N GLU A 38 0.12 -12.28 -1.06
CA GLU A 38 -0.26 -12.38 -2.48
C GLU A 38 0.08 -11.07 -3.22
N PHE A 39 -0.22 -9.92 -2.62
CA PHE A 39 0.05 -8.62 -3.22
C PHE A 39 1.55 -8.33 -3.32
N ILE A 40 2.33 -8.64 -2.28
CA ILE A 40 3.79 -8.52 -2.30
C ILE A 40 4.39 -9.44 -3.36
N LYS A 41 3.91 -10.70 -3.43
CA LYS A 41 4.35 -11.65 -4.45
C LYS A 41 4.04 -11.13 -5.85
N PHE A 42 2.82 -10.65 -6.09
CA PHE A 42 2.41 -10.06 -7.37
C PHE A 42 3.32 -8.89 -7.76
N TYR A 43 3.64 -8.00 -6.82
CA TYR A 43 4.55 -6.89 -7.06
C TYR A 43 5.95 -7.36 -7.50
N LYS A 44 6.51 -8.36 -6.81
CA LYS A 44 7.87 -8.86 -7.09
C LYS A 44 7.98 -9.66 -8.38
N GLU A 45 6.95 -10.43 -8.74
CA GLU A 45 7.00 -11.36 -9.87
C GLU A 45 6.48 -10.74 -11.18
N SER A 46 5.71 -9.66 -11.11
CA SER A 46 5.10 -9.03 -12.28
C SER A 46 6.00 -7.96 -12.90
N HIS A 47 5.96 -7.84 -14.23
CA HIS A 47 6.57 -6.70 -14.93
C HIS A 47 5.62 -5.49 -14.87
N LEU A 48 5.83 -4.63 -13.87
CA LEU A 48 4.99 -3.46 -13.61
C LEU A 48 5.67 -2.17 -14.10
N CYS A 49 4.90 -1.29 -14.75
CA CYS A 49 5.29 0.11 -14.93
C CYS A 49 5.12 0.89 -13.62
N ASP A 50 5.73 2.07 -13.51
CA ASP A 50 5.73 2.87 -12.28
C ASP A 50 4.31 3.18 -11.77
N ASP A 51 3.36 3.51 -12.64
CA ASP A 51 1.95 3.73 -12.25
C ASP A 51 1.34 2.49 -11.57
N LYS A 52 1.61 1.29 -12.11
CA LYS A 52 1.14 0.03 -11.52
C LYS A 52 1.86 -0.27 -10.21
N LYS A 53 3.16 -0.01 -10.13
CA LYS A 53 3.95 -0.19 -8.90
C LYS A 53 3.37 0.66 -7.77
N VAL A 54 3.09 1.93 -8.05
CA VAL A 54 2.46 2.84 -7.09
C VAL A 54 1.09 2.32 -6.66
N ALA A 55 0.23 1.91 -7.58
CA ALA A 55 -1.09 1.39 -7.24
C ALA A 55 -1.03 0.10 -6.39
N VAL A 56 -0.18 -0.87 -6.77
CA VAL A 56 -0.01 -2.11 -6.00
C VAL A 56 0.59 -1.84 -4.63
N MET A 57 1.59 -0.95 -4.54
CA MET A 57 2.16 -0.57 -3.25
C MET A 57 1.12 0.12 -2.37
N SER A 58 0.30 1.04 -2.92
CA SER A 58 -0.80 1.66 -2.16
C SER A 58 -1.73 0.61 -1.55
N LEU A 59 -2.12 -0.40 -2.35
CA LEU A 59 -2.96 -1.51 -1.88
C LEU A 59 -2.28 -2.34 -0.79
N ILE A 60 -0.97 -2.61 -0.93
CA ILE A 60 -0.18 -3.32 0.09
C ILE A 60 -0.15 -2.52 1.40
N LEU A 61 0.09 -1.21 1.33
CA LEU A 61 0.17 -0.33 2.50
C LEU A 61 -1.17 -0.22 3.23
N SER A 62 -2.28 -0.01 2.50
CA SER A 62 -3.62 -0.01 3.07
C SER A 62 -3.96 -1.36 3.72
N SER A 63 -3.62 -2.47 3.06
CA SER A 63 -3.85 -3.81 3.62
C SER A 63 -3.01 -4.08 4.86
N TYR A 64 -1.78 -3.54 4.91
CA TYR A 64 -0.91 -3.65 6.08
C TYR A 64 -1.40 -2.77 7.23
N ASP A 65 -1.93 -1.57 6.95
CA ASP A 65 -2.56 -0.72 7.95
C ASP A 65 -3.78 -1.42 8.58
N ASP A 66 -4.63 -2.05 7.76
CA ASP A 66 -5.75 -2.88 8.23
C ASP A 66 -5.28 -4.01 9.16
N LEU A 67 -4.22 -4.73 8.77
CA LEU A 67 -3.62 -5.78 9.60
C LEU A 67 -3.19 -5.24 10.97
N LEU A 68 -2.51 -4.08 11.01
CA LEU A 68 -2.09 -3.46 12.26
C LEU A 68 -3.29 -3.02 13.11
N ASN A 69 -4.37 -2.54 12.48
CA ASN A 69 -5.63 -2.24 13.16
C ASN A 69 -6.29 -3.50 13.75
N GLU A 70 -6.22 -4.64 13.05
CA GLU A 70 -6.79 -5.91 13.49
C GLU A 70 -5.97 -6.59 14.61
N ASN A 71 -4.64 -6.45 14.59
CA ASN A 71 -3.71 -7.21 15.45
C ASN A 71 -3.02 -6.36 16.53
N ASN A 72 -3.68 -5.32 17.05
CA ASN A 72 -3.14 -4.48 18.13
C ASN A 72 -1.71 -3.94 17.85
N LEU A 73 -1.44 -3.56 16.59
CA LEU A 73 -0.16 -2.99 16.15
C LEU A 73 1.04 -3.96 16.20
N GLU A 74 0.81 -5.27 16.20
CA GLU A 74 1.88 -6.25 16.07
C GLU A 74 2.51 -6.19 14.67
N ILE A 75 3.78 -5.74 14.61
CA ILE A 75 4.56 -5.68 13.37
C ILE A 75 5.19 -7.04 13.11
N ASP A 76 5.01 -7.54 11.90
CA ASP A 76 5.54 -8.83 11.47
C ASP A 76 6.54 -8.72 10.31
N ASP A 77 7.04 -9.87 9.85
CA ASP A 77 8.10 -9.96 8.83
C ASP A 77 7.70 -9.37 7.48
N ARG A 78 6.40 -9.26 7.18
CA ARG A 78 5.91 -8.66 5.92
C ARG A 78 6.29 -7.19 5.83
N TRP A 79 6.39 -6.48 6.96
CA TRP A 79 6.90 -5.11 6.97
C TRP A 79 8.33 -5.00 6.44
N ASN A 80 9.20 -5.98 6.73
CA ASN A 80 10.58 -5.95 6.25
C ASN A 80 10.62 -6.03 4.71
N GLU A 81 9.71 -6.80 4.10
CA GLU A 81 9.58 -6.86 2.65
C GLU A 81 9.06 -5.55 2.06
N ILE A 82 7.99 -5.00 2.65
CA ILE A 82 7.41 -3.71 2.25
C ILE A 82 8.46 -2.61 2.32
N LYS A 83 9.16 -2.51 3.45
CA LYS A 83 10.24 -1.56 3.68
C LYS A 83 11.34 -1.70 2.64
N SER A 84 11.82 -2.92 2.40
CA SER A 84 12.87 -3.17 1.41
C SER A 84 12.48 -2.70 0.00
N ILE A 85 11.22 -2.90 -0.39
CA ILE A 85 10.71 -2.43 -1.68
C ILE A 85 10.70 -0.89 -1.71
N LEU A 86 10.09 -0.26 -0.69
CA LEU A 86 9.99 1.20 -0.58
C LEU A 86 11.35 1.89 -0.63
N GLU A 87 12.36 1.33 0.04
CA GLU A 87 13.72 1.87 0.05
C GLU A 87 14.43 1.66 -1.29
N SER A 88 14.27 0.49 -1.92
CA SER A 88 14.93 0.16 -3.19
C SER A 88 14.47 1.00 -4.38
N GLU A 89 13.21 1.43 -4.38
CA GLU A 89 12.57 2.20 -5.46
C GLU A 89 12.01 3.54 -4.95
N ARG A 90 12.67 4.13 -3.95
CA ARG A 90 12.21 5.33 -3.23
C ARG A 90 11.68 6.46 -4.10
N ILE A 91 12.31 6.73 -5.25
CA ILE A 91 11.89 7.81 -6.16
C ILE A 91 10.46 7.59 -6.66
N ILE A 92 10.08 6.34 -6.92
CA ILE A 92 8.73 5.96 -7.37
C ILE A 92 7.72 6.14 -6.24
N PHE A 93 8.15 5.92 -4.99
CA PHE A 93 7.26 5.84 -3.82
C PHE A 93 7.27 7.07 -2.92
N ILE A 94 7.96 8.15 -3.29
CA ILE A 94 8.12 9.31 -2.41
C ILE A 94 6.77 9.90 -1.98
N ASP A 95 5.80 10.00 -2.91
CA ASP A 95 4.46 10.51 -2.63
C ASP A 95 3.68 9.61 -1.67
N LEU A 96 3.88 8.29 -1.75
CA LEU A 96 3.26 7.33 -0.83
C LEU A 96 3.90 7.43 0.56
N ILE A 97 5.23 7.45 0.63
CA ILE A 97 5.96 7.61 1.89
C ILE A 97 5.53 8.91 2.58
N ASP A 98 5.44 10.01 1.83
CA ASP A 98 5.02 11.29 2.37
C ASP A 98 3.56 11.26 2.85
N TYR A 99 2.64 10.71 2.07
CA TYR A 99 1.23 10.57 2.44
C TYR A 99 1.06 9.78 3.74
N TRP A 100 1.65 8.59 3.84
CA TRP A 100 1.50 7.72 5.01
C TRP A 100 2.36 8.14 6.20
N SER A 101 3.43 8.92 6.01
CA SER A 101 4.27 9.40 7.12
C SER A 101 3.60 10.49 7.96
N LEU A 102 2.58 11.17 7.41
CA LEU A 102 1.89 12.31 8.03
C LEU A 102 2.87 13.23 8.79
N SER A 103 3.93 13.68 8.12
CA SER A 103 5.10 14.30 8.78
C SER A 103 4.78 15.52 9.66
N ASN A 104 3.63 16.15 9.44
CA ASN A 104 3.21 17.36 10.15
C ASN A 104 2.16 17.09 11.26
N GLU A 105 1.66 15.85 11.38
CA GLU A 105 0.63 15.47 12.36
C GLU A 105 1.29 14.86 13.59
N VAL A 106 0.94 15.34 14.79
CA VAL A 106 1.71 14.97 15.99
C VAL A 106 1.13 13.75 16.71
N GLU A 107 -0.17 13.67 16.96
CA GLU A 107 -0.69 12.63 17.88
C GLU A 107 -2.14 12.12 17.63
N GLU A 108 -2.99 12.86 16.93
CA GLU A 108 -4.39 12.45 16.70
C GLU A 108 -4.62 12.03 15.23
N ASN A 109 -5.41 10.98 15.01
CA ASN A 109 -5.81 10.49 13.67
C ASN A 109 -4.68 9.97 12.75
N LEU A 110 -3.63 9.37 13.32
CA LEU A 110 -2.59 8.72 12.53
C LEU A 110 -3.03 7.35 12.02
N PHE A 111 -2.66 7.00 10.79
CA PHE A 111 -2.64 5.61 10.31
C PHE A 111 -1.70 4.78 11.19
N ARG A 112 -1.99 3.50 11.38
CA ARG A 112 -1.16 2.61 12.19
C ARG A 112 0.22 2.39 11.61
N ILE A 113 0.34 2.47 10.28
CA ILE A 113 1.59 2.39 9.55
C ILE A 113 2.43 3.68 9.63
N THR A 114 1.86 4.79 10.14
CA THR A 114 2.55 6.10 10.17
C THR A 114 3.92 6.06 10.86
N PRO A 115 4.09 5.49 12.07
CA PRO A 115 5.40 5.46 12.73
C PRO A 115 6.44 4.67 11.91
N LEU A 116 5.99 3.64 11.20
CA LEU A 116 6.84 2.81 10.35
C LEU A 116 7.33 3.58 9.12
N MET A 117 6.43 4.35 8.49
CA MET A 117 6.77 5.19 7.34
C MET A 117 7.73 6.32 7.68
N ARG A 118 7.61 6.92 8.86
CA ARG A 118 8.55 7.93 9.37
C ARG A 118 9.98 7.39 9.52
N ASN A 119 10.14 6.09 9.76
CA ASN A 119 11.46 5.45 9.84
C ASN A 119 12.07 5.13 8.47
N ILE A 120 11.29 5.22 7.39
CA ILE A 120 11.78 5.04 6.02
C ILE A 120 12.18 6.39 5.41
N LYS A 121 11.43 7.46 5.71
CA LYS A 121 11.58 8.81 5.16
C LYS A 121 12.96 9.43 5.39
#